data_AF-A0A957EKC5-F1
#
_entry.id   AF-A0A957EKC5-F1
#
_cell.length_a   1.000
_cell.length_b   1.000
_cell.length_c   1.000
_cell.angle_alpha   90.00
_cell.angle_beta   90.00
_cell.angle_gamma   90.00
#
_symmetry.space_group_name_H-M   'P 1'
#
loop_
_entity.id
_entity.type
_entity.pdbx_description
1 polymer ?
#
loop_
_entity_poly.entity_id
_entity_poly.type
_entity_poly.pdbx_seq_one_letter_code
_entity_poly.pdbx_strand_id
1 'polypeptide(L)'
;SLSLVWSVALLGMAYKLFSPKIHGFFNSSIYVFLSWGGAVPLFFAANTLTRLPWCGFTLLLLGGLIYSIGFIVYYWQRPNPWPGVFGHHELWHLFVMGGSLCHYLFILFYVVPV
;
A
#
# COMPACT_ATOMS: atom_id res chain seq x y z
N SER A 1 12.04 -12.65 3.08
CA SER A 1 13.08 -13.04 2.09
C SER A 1 12.67 -12.50 0.72
N LEU A 2 13.63 -11.99 -0.06
CA LEU A 2 13.36 -11.39 -1.37
C LEU A 2 12.59 -12.37 -2.28
N SER A 3 12.96 -13.65 -2.24
CA SER A 3 12.31 -14.72 -3.02
C SER A 3 10.79 -14.78 -2.86
N LEU A 4 10.25 -14.55 -1.65
CA LEU A 4 8.80 -14.53 -1.42
C LEU A 4 8.11 -13.39 -2.21
N VAL A 5 8.73 -12.21 -2.20
CA VAL A 5 8.22 -11.02 -2.90
C VAL A 5 8.24 -11.25 -4.42
N TRP A 6 9.33 -11.83 -4.93
CA TRP A 6 9.45 -12.15 -6.35
C TRP A 6 8.48 -13.24 -6.79
N SER A 7 8.25 -14.27 -5.98
CA SER A 7 7.25 -15.30 -6.28
C SER A 7 5.83 -14.71 -6.37
N VAL A 8 5.46 -13.83 -5.44
CA VAL A 8 4.16 -13.13 -5.46
C VAL A 8 4.06 -12.21 -6.68
N ALA A 9 5.13 -11.49 -7.02
CA ALA A 9 5.17 -10.62 -8.19
C ALA A 9 5.02 -11.41 -9.52
N LEU A 10 5.74 -12.52 -9.67
CA LEU A 10 5.65 -13.38 -10.85
C LEU A 10 4.26 -14.01 -10.99
N LEU A 11 3.66 -14.47 -9.88
CA LEU A 11 2.29 -14.98 -9.87
C LEU A 11 1.28 -13.90 -10.28
N GLY A 12 1.40 -12.69 -9.75
CA GLY A 12 0.53 -11.56 -10.12
C GLY A 12 0.67 -11.18 -11.60
N MET A 13 1.89 -11.21 -12.13
CA MET A 13 2.19 -10.90 -13.53
C MET A 13 1.61 -11.98 -14.47
N ALA A 14 1.82 -13.25 -14.16
CA ALA A 14 1.26 -14.38 -14.90
C ALA A 14 -0.28 -14.30 -14.90
N TYR A 15 -0.89 -14.10 -13.73
CA TYR A 15 -2.34 -13.99 -13.60
C TYR A 15 -2.94 -12.88 -14.47
N LYS A 16 -2.29 -11.71 -14.52
CA LYS A 16 -2.72 -10.57 -15.34
C LYS A 16 -2.59 -10.83 -16.84
N LEU A 17 -1.54 -11.55 -17.27
CA LEU A 17 -1.34 -11.96 -18.66
C LEU A 17 -2.42 -12.95 -19.13
N PHE A 18 -2.79 -13.91 -18.29
CA PHE A 18 -3.79 -14.94 -18.63
C PHE A 18 -5.24 -14.50 -18.41
N SER A 19 -5.49 -13.39 -17.71
CA SER A 19 -6.83 -12.86 -17.47
C SER A 19 -6.95 -11.36 -17.78
N PRO A 20 -6.86 -10.97 -19.07
CA PRO A 20 -6.95 -9.57 -19.51
C PRO A 20 -8.35 -8.94 -19.34
N LYS A 21 -9.40 -9.75 -19.08
CA LYS A 21 -10.79 -9.29 -18.92
C LYS A 21 -11.18 -8.93 -17.48
N ILE A 22 -10.27 -9.00 -16.51
CA ILE A 22 -10.65 -8.78 -15.10
C ILE A 22 -10.74 -7.28 -14.82
N HIS A 23 -11.97 -6.87 -14.48
CA HIS A 23 -12.39 -5.54 -14.06
C HIS A 23 -11.42 -4.89 -13.06
N GLY A 24 -11.25 -3.57 -13.14
CA GLY A 24 -10.28 -2.75 -12.36
C GLY A 24 -10.27 -2.94 -10.84
N PHE A 25 -11.24 -3.67 -10.29
CA PHE A 25 -11.31 -4.12 -8.90
C PHE A 25 -10.13 -5.00 -8.45
N PHE A 26 -9.66 -5.93 -9.29
CA PHE A 26 -8.62 -6.89 -8.86
C PHE A 26 -7.22 -6.28 -8.80
N ASN A 27 -6.90 -5.34 -9.71
CA ASN A 27 -5.65 -4.57 -9.63
C ASN A 27 -5.59 -3.78 -8.31
N SER A 28 -6.68 -3.12 -7.93
CA SER A 28 -6.72 -2.27 -6.73
C SER A 28 -6.56 -3.07 -5.43
N SER A 29 -7.12 -4.28 -5.34
CA SER A 29 -6.95 -5.16 -4.18
C SER A 29 -5.51 -5.68 -4.02
N ILE A 30 -4.82 -5.99 -5.13
CA ILE A 30 -3.39 -6.37 -5.09
C ILE A 30 -2.55 -5.24 -4.48
N TYR A 31 -2.86 -3.98 -4.80
CA TYR A 31 -2.13 -2.86 -4.22
C TYR A 31 -2.41 -2.63 -2.72
N VAL A 32 -3.61 -2.94 -2.23
CA VAL A 32 -3.89 -2.92 -0.78
C VAL A 32 -3.06 -3.99 -0.06
N PHE A 33 -3.00 -5.20 -0.62
CA PHE A 33 -2.14 -6.26 -0.11
C PHE A 33 -0.65 -5.87 -0.17
N LEU A 34 -0.22 -5.15 -1.21
CA LEU A 34 1.15 -4.65 -1.32
C LEU A 34 1.46 -3.57 -0.27
N SER A 35 0.51 -2.67 0.02
CA SER A 35 0.65 -1.63 1.04
C SER A 35 0.77 -2.22 2.45
N TRP A 36 -0.01 -3.25 2.77
CA TRP A 36 0.19 -4.03 4.00
C TRP A 36 1.42 -4.95 3.94
N GLY A 37 1.99 -5.16 2.76
CA GLY A 37 3.25 -5.86 2.54
C GLY A 37 4.42 -5.28 3.34
N GLY A 38 4.41 -3.99 3.66
CA GLY A 38 5.40 -3.37 4.57
C GLY A 38 5.27 -3.80 6.04
N ALA A 39 4.09 -4.27 6.45
CA ALA A 39 3.86 -4.87 7.77
C ALA A 39 4.24 -6.36 7.81
N VAL A 40 4.40 -7.02 6.67
CA VAL A 40 4.80 -8.44 6.58
C VAL A 40 6.19 -8.67 7.21
N PRO A 41 7.21 -7.81 6.98
CA PRO A 41 8.46 -7.85 7.74
C PRO A 41 8.27 -7.72 9.25
N LEU A 42 7.29 -6.95 9.75
CA LEU A 42 7.04 -6.83 11.20
C LEU A 42 6.49 -8.15 11.78
N PHE A 43 5.63 -8.86 11.04
CA PHE A 43 5.08 -10.15 11.46
C PHE A 43 6.09 -11.30 11.36
N PHE A 44 6.93 -11.32 10.32
CA PHE A 44 7.90 -12.41 10.11
C PHE A 44 9.26 -12.16 10.76
N ALA A 45 9.65 -10.91 10.98
CA ALA A 45 10.86 -10.56 11.71
C ALA A 45 10.47 -10.05 13.10
N ALA A 46 10.23 -10.97 14.03
CA ALA A 46 9.99 -10.67 15.44
C ALA A 46 11.09 -9.77 16.07
N ASN A 47 12.30 -9.79 15.50
CA ASN A 47 13.42 -8.94 15.90
C ASN A 47 13.34 -7.48 15.41
N THR A 48 12.49 -7.19 14.42
CA THR A 48 12.29 -5.83 13.91
C THR A 48 11.43 -5.04 14.89
N LEU A 49 10.39 -5.66 15.45
CA LEU A 49 9.48 -5.03 16.43
C LEU A 49 10.17 -4.63 17.73
N THR A 50 11.19 -5.39 18.18
CA THR A 50 11.94 -5.07 19.41
C THR A 50 12.98 -3.96 19.23
N ARG A 51 13.35 -3.64 17.99
CA ARG A 51 14.33 -2.58 17.65
C ARG A 51 13.67 -1.33 17.09
N LEU A 52 12.39 -1.38 16.74
CA LEU A 52 11.67 -0.26 16.16
C LEU A 52 11.15 0.68 17.26
N PRO A 53 11.46 1.98 17.20
CA PRO A 53 10.81 2.97 18.04
C PRO A 53 9.30 2.97 17.76
N TRP A 54 8.49 3.24 18.80
CA TRP A 54 7.03 3.36 18.68
C TRP A 54 6.60 4.31 17.56
N CYS A 55 7.36 5.39 17.33
CA CYS A 55 7.11 6.34 16.24
C CYS A 55 7.27 5.75 14.83
N GLY A 56 8.16 4.77 14.64
CA GLY A 56 8.30 4.06 13.36
C GLY A 56 7.10 3.15 13.10
N PHE A 57 6.58 2.50 14.14
CA PHE A 57 5.38 1.68 14.06
C PHE A 57 4.13 2.50 13.73
N THR A 58 3.97 3.69 14.32
CA THR A 58 2.81 4.56 14.04
C THR A 58 2.81 5.05 12.60
N LEU A 59 3.96 5.38 12.00
CA LEU A 59 4.05 5.76 10.58
C LEU A 59 3.60 4.62 9.65
N LEU A 60 3.95 3.39 9.99
CA LEU A 60 3.61 2.22 9.20
C LEU A 60 2.11 1.89 9.30
N LEU A 61 1.54 1.99 10.50
CA LEU A 61 0.09 1.92 10.71
C LEU A 61 -0.65 3.04 9.97
N LEU A 62 -0.18 4.28 10.09
CA LEU A 62 -0.81 5.44 9.47
C LEU A 62 -0.79 5.29 7.94
N GLY A 63 0.33 4.87 7.36
CA GLY A 63 0.44 4.60 5.92
C GLY A 63 -0.54 3.53 5.45
N GLY A 64 -0.66 2.41 6.18
CA GLY A 64 -1.64 1.36 5.89
C GLY A 64 -3.10 1.84 5.98
N LEU A 65 -3.43 2.64 7.00
CA LEU A 65 -4.76 3.22 7.18
C LEU A 65 -5.12 4.21 6.07
N ILE A 66 -4.22 5.15 5.74
CA ILE A 66 -4.42 6.13 4.66
C ILE A 66 -4.67 5.41 3.33
N TYR A 67 -3.89 4.37 3.03
CA TYR A 67 -4.08 3.57 1.82
C TYR A 67 -5.42 2.84 1.80
N SER A 68 -5.84 2.29 2.94
CA SER A 68 -7.12 1.57 3.07
C SER A 68 -8.31 2.50 2.88
N ILE A 69 -8.24 3.73 3.40
CA ILE A 69 -9.25 4.77 3.17
C ILE A 69 -9.30 5.15 1.67
N GLY A 70 -8.14 5.31 1.03
CA GLY A 70 -8.06 5.55 -0.41
C GLY A 70 -8.74 4.45 -1.23
N PHE A 71 -8.52 3.18 -0.86
CA PHE A 71 -9.18 2.04 -1.51
C PHE A 71 -10.70 2.07 -1.34
N ILE A 72 -11.19 2.42 -0.15
CA ILE A 72 -12.63 2.55 0.13
C ILE A 72 -13.25 3.65 -0.76
N VAL A 73 -12.57 4.80 -0.88
CA VAL A 73 -12.98 5.92 -1.76
C VAL A 73 -13.02 5.50 -3.22
N TYR A 74 -11.99 4.78 -3.67
CA TYR A 74 -11.94 4.23 -5.03
C TYR A 74 -13.08 3.24 -5.28
N TYR A 75 -13.33 2.35 -4.32
CA TYR A 75 -14.35 1.31 -4.42
C TYR A 75 -15.76 1.87 -4.48
N TRP A 76 -16.09 2.79 -3.58
CA TRP A 76 -17.41 3.44 -3.58
C TRP A 76 -17.57 4.48 -4.67
N GLN A 77 -16.52 4.79 -5.43
CA GLN A 77 -16.49 5.83 -6.48
C GLN A 77 -17.04 7.17 -5.95
N ARG A 78 -16.85 7.41 -4.65
CA ARG A 78 -17.35 8.56 -3.89
C ARG A 78 -16.38 8.85 -2.75
N PRO A 79 -16.24 10.12 -2.33
CA PRO A 79 -16.93 11.31 -2.83
C PRO A 79 -16.38 11.79 -4.19
N ASN A 80 -17.15 12.64 -4.87
CA ASN A 80 -16.71 13.38 -6.06
C ASN A 80 -16.64 14.87 -5.67
N PRO A 81 -15.51 15.33 -5.11
CA PRO A 81 -15.38 16.69 -4.57
C PRO A 81 -15.68 17.76 -5.61
N TRP A 82 -15.25 17.54 -6.86
CA TRP A 82 -15.46 18.46 -7.96
C TRP A 82 -15.85 17.71 -9.25
N PRO A 83 -17.16 17.56 -9.52
CA PRO A 83 -17.63 16.84 -10.69
C PRO A 83 -17.07 17.43 -11.99
N GLY A 84 -16.33 16.63 -12.77
CA GLY A 84 -15.73 17.03 -14.04
C GLY A 84 -14.28 17.51 -13.99
N VAL A 85 -13.73 17.76 -12.79
CA VAL A 85 -12.33 18.23 -12.62
C VAL A 85 -11.56 17.41 -11.59
N PHE A 86 -12.18 17.06 -10.45
CA PHE A 86 -11.52 16.35 -9.34
C PHE A 86 -12.44 15.30 -8.73
N GLY A 87 -12.23 14.04 -9.14
CA GLY A 87 -13.10 12.92 -8.77
C GLY A 87 -12.50 11.93 -7.77
N HIS A 88 -13.24 10.84 -7.55
CA HIS A 88 -12.82 9.72 -6.69
C HIS A 88 -11.48 9.09 -7.12
N HIS A 89 -11.15 9.13 -8.42
CA HIS A 89 -9.89 8.58 -8.93
C HIS A 89 -8.67 9.41 -8.52
N GLU A 90 -8.78 10.72 -8.57
CA GLU A 90 -7.70 11.63 -8.17
C GLU A 90 -7.56 11.68 -6.66
N LEU A 91 -8.68 11.60 -5.94
CA LEU A 91 -8.69 11.45 -4.49
C LEU A 91 -7.99 10.15 -4.07
N TRP A 92 -8.22 9.04 -4.79
CA TRP A 92 -7.47 7.80 -4.60
C TRP A 92 -5.97 8.00 -4.79
N HIS A 93 -5.54 8.71 -5.83
CA HIS A 93 -4.12 9.01 -6.03
C HIS A 93 -3.52 9.83 -4.88
N LEU A 94 -4.25 10.80 -4.32
CA LEU A 94 -3.80 11.54 -3.14
C LEU A 94 -3.59 10.62 -1.92
N PHE A 95 -4.53 9.72 -1.65
CA PHE A 95 -4.38 8.74 -0.56
C PHE A 95 -3.20 7.79 -0.79
N VAL A 96 -3.01 7.31 -2.03
CA VAL A 96 -1.86 6.47 -2.40
C VAL A 96 -0.55 7.23 -2.14
N MET A 97 -0.45 8.49 -2.59
CA MET A 97 0.74 9.32 -2.36
C MET A 97 1.00 9.59 -0.87
N GLY A 98 -0.05 9.86 -0.08
CA GLY A 98 0.08 10.02 1.36
C GLY A 98 0.58 8.76 2.07
N GLY A 99 0.04 7.60 1.72
CA GLY A 99 0.49 6.31 2.24
C GLY A 99 1.95 6.00 1.86
N SER A 100 2.33 6.27 0.60
CA SER A 100 3.71 6.12 0.13
C SER A 100 4.68 7.08 0.83
N LEU A 101 4.25 8.31 1.13
CA LEU A 101 5.05 9.27 1.88
C LEU A 101 5.33 8.77 3.30
N CYS A 102 4.31 8.26 4.01
CA CYS A 102 4.51 7.65 5.33
C CYS A 102 5.51 6.48 5.28
N HIS A 103 5.41 5.62 4.26
CA HIS A 103 6.36 4.53 4.06
C HIS A 103 7.78 5.02 3.78
N TYR A 104 7.93 6.06 2.96
CA TYR A 104 9.21 6.67 2.67
C TYR A 104 9.86 7.27 3.93
N LEU A 105 9.09 8.02 4.72
CA LEU A 105 9.57 8.58 5.99
C LEU A 105 9.94 7.49 6.99
N PHE A 106 9.18 6.39 7.03
CA PHE A 106 9.52 5.22 7.84
C PHE A 106 10.90 4.65 7.46
N ILE A 107 11.14 4.43 6.16
CA ILE A 107 12.42 3.91 5.69
C ILE A 107 13.55 4.90 6.00
N LEU A 108 13.35 6.18 5.69
CA LEU A 108 14.34 7.24 5.86
C LEU A 108 14.79 7.40 7.31
N PHE A 109 13.86 7.38 8.26
CA PHE A 109 14.18 7.67 9.67
C PHE A 109 14.46 6.43 10.52
N TYR A 110 13.97 5.25 10.13
CA TYR A 110 13.99 4.06 11.01
C TYR A 110 14.64 2.81 10.39
N VAL A 111 14.90 2.80 9.08
CA VAL A 111 15.47 1.62 8.40
C VAL A 111 16.84 1.91 7.81
N VAL A 112 17.02 3.08 7.19
CA VAL A 112 18.33 3.49 6.67
C VAL A 112 19.22 3.86 7.86
N PRO A 113 20.40 3.23 8.02
CA PRO A 113 21.36 3.67 9.01
C PRO A 113 21.92 5.03 8.60
N VAL A 114 21.69 6.04 9.43
CA VAL A 114 22.41 7.33 9.37
C VAL A 114 23.78 7.22 10.03
#